data_AF-A0A2G4G371-F1
#
_entry.id   AF-A0A2G4G371-F1
#
_cell.length_a   1.000
_cell.length_b   1.000
_cell.length_c   1.000
_cell.angle_alpha   90.00
_cell.angle_beta   90.00
_cell.angle_gamma   90.00
#
_symmetry.space_group_name_H-M   'P 1'
#
loop_
_entity.id
_entity.type
_entity.pdbx_description
1 polymer ?
#
loop_
_entity_poly.entity_id
_entity_poly.type
_entity_poly.pdbx_seq_one_letter_code
_entity_poly.pdbx_strand_id
1 'polypeptide(L)'
;MSLLLINIAAVGSPALAQSQLLESVKQNPARAKALCSQFQGFNAQGLSATSPSAVGQIARQENLSPMDSEVLITYVIGLYCSDVR
;
A
#
# COMPACT_ATOMS: atom_id res chain seq x y z
N MET A 1 -10.95 -13.79 54.68
CA MET A 1 -11.28 -14.02 53.26
C MET A 1 -11.21 -12.67 52.56
N SER A 2 -10.01 -12.20 52.22
CA SER A 2 -9.84 -10.93 51.51
C SER A 2 -9.56 -11.25 50.05
N LEU A 3 -10.56 -11.04 49.19
CA LEU A 3 -10.38 -11.14 47.74
C LEU A 3 -9.55 -9.94 47.26
N LEU A 4 -8.33 -10.21 46.81
CA LEU A 4 -7.48 -9.25 46.13
C LEU A 4 -7.98 -9.14 44.68
N LEU A 5 -8.63 -8.03 44.32
CA LEU A 5 -9.04 -7.74 42.96
C LEU A 5 -7.83 -7.27 42.15
N ILE A 6 -7.31 -8.14 41.30
CA ILE A 6 -6.26 -7.81 40.34
C ILE A 6 -6.93 -7.10 39.15
N ASN A 7 -6.74 -5.79 39.04
CA ASN A 7 -7.08 -5.02 37.85
C ASN A 7 -5.94 -5.14 36.83
N ILE A 8 -6.07 -6.07 35.87
CA ILE A 8 -5.23 -6.08 34.67
C ILE A 8 -5.81 -5.06 33.69
N ALA A 9 -5.30 -3.83 33.72
CA ALA A 9 -5.50 -2.91 32.61
C ALA A 9 -4.67 -3.42 31.43
N ALA A 10 -5.33 -4.10 30.48
CA ALA A 10 -4.73 -4.44 29.20
C ALA A 10 -4.51 -3.14 28.41
N VAL A 11 -3.31 -2.57 28.52
CA VAL A 11 -2.85 -1.50 27.63
C VAL A 11 -2.58 -2.18 26.28
N GLY A 12 -3.61 -2.29 25.46
CA GLY A 12 -3.46 -2.73 24.08
C GLY A 12 -2.62 -1.69 23.35
N SER A 13 -1.33 -1.98 23.13
CA SER A 13 -0.51 -1.21 22.21
C SER A 13 -1.22 -1.19 20.85
N PRO A 14 -1.58 -0.03 20.27
CA PRO A 14 -2.06 -0.01 18.91
C PRO A 14 -0.95 -0.63 18.05
N ALA A 15 -1.28 -1.68 17.30
CA ALA A 15 -0.34 -2.34 16.42
C ALA A 15 0.08 -1.37 15.31
N LEU A 16 1.17 -0.63 15.54
CA LEU A 16 1.80 0.28 14.58
C LEU A 16 2.66 -0.52 13.59
N ALA A 17 2.05 -1.49 12.91
CA ALA A 17 2.71 -2.28 11.87
C ALA A 17 2.24 -1.87 10.46
N GLN A 18 1.71 -0.65 10.28
CA GLN A 18 1.52 -0.11 8.95
C GLN A 18 2.88 0.16 8.30
N SER A 19 3.06 -0.39 7.09
CA SER A 19 4.26 -0.17 6.29
C SER A 19 4.46 1.31 5.98
N GLN A 20 5.67 1.83 6.20
CA GLN A 20 6.04 3.22 5.87
C GLN A 20 5.79 3.53 4.39
N LEU A 21 5.94 2.53 3.52
CA LEU A 21 5.60 2.63 2.10
C LEU A 21 4.14 3.01 1.90
N LEU A 22 3.22 2.32 2.58
CA LEU A 22 1.79 2.56 2.43
C LEU A 22 1.37 3.89 3.07
N GLU A 23 1.91 4.23 4.25
CA GLU A 23 1.67 5.54 4.87
C GLU A 23 2.11 6.70 3.97
N SER A 24 3.24 6.56 3.27
CA SER A 24 3.74 7.61 2.38
C SER A 24 2.80 7.93 1.22
N VAL A 25 1.96 6.97 0.81
CA VAL A 25 0.96 7.15 -0.25
C VAL A 25 -0.35 7.68 0.32
N LYS A 26 -0.80 7.14 1.46
CA LYS A 26 -2.02 7.61 2.15
C LYS A 26 -1.93 9.10 2.48
N GLN A 27 -0.76 9.53 2.95
CA GLN A 27 -0.51 10.92 3.36
C GLN A 27 -0.19 11.83 2.18
N ASN A 28 -0.02 11.29 0.96
CA ASN A 28 0.29 12.07 -0.24
C ASN A 28 -0.61 11.67 -1.42
N PRO A 29 -1.84 12.22 -1.50
CA PRO A 29 -2.77 11.94 -2.59
C PRO A 29 -2.25 12.35 -3.98
N ALA A 30 -1.35 13.34 -4.06
CA ALA A 30 -0.77 13.76 -5.34
C ALA A 30 0.14 12.65 -5.91
N ARG A 31 0.99 12.05 -5.06
CA ARG A 31 1.79 10.88 -5.44
C ARG A 31 0.91 9.70 -5.84
N ALA A 32 -0.13 9.41 -5.06
CA ALA A 32 -1.05 8.32 -5.38
C ALA A 32 -1.72 8.50 -6.74
N LYS A 33 -2.17 9.72 -7.06
CA LYS A 33 -2.74 10.05 -8.38
C LYS A 33 -1.71 9.95 -9.51
N ALA A 34 -0.46 10.34 -9.28
CA ALA A 34 0.60 10.20 -10.28
C ALA A 34 0.87 8.72 -10.62
N LEU A 35 0.96 7.87 -9.59
CA LEU A 35 1.05 6.41 -9.77
C LEU A 35 -0.19 5.86 -10.48
N CYS A 36 -1.37 6.35 -10.12
CA CYS A 36 -2.62 5.97 -10.78
C CYS A 36 -2.61 6.22 -12.29
N SER A 37 -2.22 7.43 -12.71
CA SER A 37 -2.10 7.78 -14.13
C SER A 37 -1.09 6.89 -14.85
N GLN A 38 -0.01 6.51 -14.18
CA GLN A 38 0.98 5.59 -14.73
C GLN A 38 0.39 4.19 -14.94
N PHE A 39 -0.40 3.69 -13.99
CA PHE A 39 -1.05 2.39 -14.09
C PHE A 39 -2.10 2.36 -15.22
N GLN A 40 -2.86 3.44 -15.38
CA GLN A 40 -3.75 3.63 -16.53
C GLN A 40 -2.95 3.59 -17.85
N GLY A 41 -1.74 4.13 -17.87
CA GLY A 41 -0.82 4.03 -18.99
C GLY A 41 -0.43 2.58 -19.33
N PHE A 42 -0.28 1.70 -18.34
CA PHE A 42 -0.09 0.26 -18.59
C PHE A 42 -1.34 -0.38 -19.19
N ASN A 43 -2.52 -0.08 -18.64
CA ASN A 43 -3.78 -0.60 -19.19
C ASN A 43 -4.02 -0.15 -20.64
N ALA A 44 -3.69 1.10 -20.98
CA ALA A 44 -3.76 1.61 -22.35
C ALA A 44 -2.86 0.83 -23.33
N GLN A 45 -1.81 0.18 -22.82
CA GLN A 45 -0.93 -0.71 -23.57
C GLN A 45 -1.37 -2.18 -23.54
N GLY A 46 -2.52 -2.48 -22.92
CA GLY A 46 -3.01 -3.85 -22.75
C GLY A 46 -2.32 -4.64 -21.63
N LEU A 47 -1.56 -3.96 -20.75
CA LEU A 47 -0.88 -4.58 -19.62
C LEU A 47 -1.67 -4.36 -18.33
N SER A 48 -1.79 -5.39 -17.50
CA SER A 48 -2.25 -5.21 -16.12
C SER A 48 -1.18 -4.48 -15.32
N ALA A 49 -1.60 -3.59 -14.41
CA ALA A 49 -0.69 -2.85 -13.53
C ALA A 49 0.14 -3.79 -12.63
N THR A 50 -0.35 -5.00 -12.34
CA THR A 50 0.35 -6.03 -11.55
C THR A 50 1.08 -7.07 -12.41
N SER A 51 1.15 -6.88 -13.73
CA SER A 51 1.96 -7.75 -14.60
C SER A 51 3.44 -7.73 -14.19
N PRO A 52 4.22 -8.82 -14.38
CA PRO A 52 5.62 -8.86 -13.98
C PRO A 52 6.48 -7.72 -14.58
N SER A 53 6.18 -7.32 -15.82
CA SER A 53 6.85 -6.20 -16.49
C SER A 53 6.52 -4.85 -15.84
N ALA A 54 5.24 -4.60 -15.53
CA ALA A 54 4.80 -3.38 -14.86
C ALA A 54 5.35 -3.30 -13.44
N VAL A 55 5.23 -4.38 -12.66
CA VAL A 55 5.80 -4.48 -11.31
C VAL A 55 7.31 -4.22 -11.33
N GLY A 56 8.04 -4.83 -12.27
CA GLY A 56 9.48 -4.62 -12.40
C GLY A 56 9.86 -3.19 -12.83
N GLN A 57 8.98 -2.49 -13.56
CA GLN A 57 9.18 -1.07 -13.88
C GLN A 57 8.97 -0.20 -12.65
N ILE A 58 7.86 -0.38 -11.93
CA ILE A 58 7.56 0.37 -10.70
C ILE A 58 8.64 0.12 -9.63
N ALA A 59 9.07 -1.13 -9.45
CA ALA A 59 10.13 -1.48 -8.50
C ALA A 59 11.42 -0.68 -8.72
N ARG A 60 11.84 -0.54 -9.98
CA ARG A 60 13.03 0.25 -10.33
C ARG A 60 12.82 1.75 -10.11
N GLN A 61 11.64 2.27 -10.43
CA GLN A 61 11.33 3.69 -10.29
C GLN A 61 11.20 4.13 -8.82
N GLU A 62 10.54 3.30 -8.01
CA GLU A 62 10.27 3.59 -6.61
C GLU A 62 11.38 3.08 -5.68
N ASN A 63 12.41 2.41 -6.22
CA ASN A 63 13.50 1.77 -5.48
C ASN A 63 12.98 0.77 -4.43
N LEU A 64 12.12 -0.14 -4.88
CA LEU A 64 11.43 -1.14 -4.05
C LEU A 64 11.76 -2.56 -4.53
N SER A 65 11.51 -3.54 -3.66
CA SER A 65 11.44 -4.92 -4.11
C SER A 65 10.24 -5.13 -5.05
N PRO A 66 10.25 -6.14 -5.94
CA PRO A 66 9.08 -6.48 -6.73
C PRO A 66 7.84 -6.76 -5.87
N MET A 67 8.02 -7.43 -4.73
CA MET A 67 6.94 -7.73 -3.79
C MET A 67 6.34 -6.46 -3.18
N ASP A 68 7.17 -5.55 -2.68
CA ASP A 68 6.70 -4.28 -2.13
C ASP A 68 6.02 -3.40 -3.19
N SER A 69 6.48 -3.50 -4.44
CA SER A 69 5.89 -2.78 -5.57
C SER A 69 4.50 -3.32 -5.91
N GLU A 70 4.31 -4.63 -5.93
CA GLU A 70 3.00 -5.24 -6.13
C GLU A 70 2.01 -4.85 -5.03
N VAL A 71 2.47 -4.81 -3.77
CA VAL A 71 1.70 -4.32 -2.62
C VAL A 71 1.34 -2.84 -2.79
N LEU A 72 2.32 -1.99 -3.16
CA LEU A 72 2.09 -0.57 -3.44
C LEU A 72 1.04 -0.36 -4.54
N ILE A 73 1.18 -1.08 -5.65
CA ILE A 73 0.28 -0.98 -6.81
C ILE A 73 -1.15 -1.32 -6.38
N THR A 74 -1.34 -2.48 -5.73
CA THR A 74 -2.66 -2.93 -5.26
C THR A 74 -3.28 -1.92 -4.29
N TYR A 75 -2.47 -1.36 -3.40
CA TYR A 75 -2.92 -0.41 -2.40
C TYR A 75 -3.35 0.93 -3.01
N VAL A 76 -2.55 1.47 -3.94
CA VAL A 76 -2.89 2.69 -4.69
C VAL A 76 -4.16 2.48 -5.51
N ILE A 77 -4.31 1.32 -6.16
CA ILE A 77 -5.51 1.01 -6.94
C ILE A 77 -6.75 1.05 -6.04
N GLY A 78 -6.71 0.32 -4.91
CA GLY A 78 -7.84 0.23 -3.99
C GLY A 78 -8.23 1.56 -3.34
N LEU A 79 -7.29 2.50 -3.20
CA LEU A 79 -7.55 3.80 -2.58
C LEU A 79 -7.87 4.92 -3.57
N TYR A 80 -7.33 4.89 -4.79
CA TYR A 80 -7.29 6.06 -5.67
C TYR A 80 -7.61 5.79 -7.15
N CYS A 81 -7.74 4.53 -7.60
CA CYS A 81 -7.92 4.20 -9.03
C CYS A 81 -9.12 3.30 -9.29
N SER A 82 -10.31 3.88 -9.48
CA SER A 82 -11.51 3.09 -9.85
C SER A 82 -11.43 2.42 -11.22
N ASP A 83 -10.61 2.96 -12.13
CA ASP A 83 -10.63 2.60 -13.54
C ASP A 83 -9.45 1.71 -13.97
N VAL A 84 -8.49 1.46 -13.07
CA VAL A 84 -7.32 0.61 -13.33
C VAL A 84 -7.70 -0.86 -13.12
N ARG A 85 -7.26 -1.74 -14.03
CA ARG A 85 -7.53 -3.19 -14.03
C ARG A 85 -6.28 -4.05 -14.11
#